data_AF-A0A5C5WGK9-F1
#
_entry.id   AF-A0A5C5WGK9-F1
#
_cell.length_a   1.000
_cell.length_b   1.000
_cell.length_c   1.000
_cell.angle_alpha   90.00
_cell.angle_beta   90.00
_cell.angle_gamma   90.00
#
_symmetry.space_group_name_H-M   'P 1'
#
loop_
_entity.id
_entity.type
_entity.pdbx_description
1 polymer ?
#
loop_
_entity_poly.entity_id
_entity_poly.type
_entity_poly.pdbx_seq_one_letter_code
_entity_poly.pdbx_strand_id
1 'polypeptide(L)'
;MKLRSTKSAGLIILALITLGLSNTAASASHGTPLECAADEYRDAMLRFEREVNQAREFGRAYERLADDLEDASGRLRSASRNLKHPERLLRAWAEVQFLHPRVEQTFFSLPPTRTLSILAVHWDRVACAYESLAVELQCVNHPHRYAAGRFDTPLVPRTFDYQTRYGSPSITQGLSRDRSTLMMRHLGNAKIGATLQRRLD
;
A
#
# COMPACT_ATOMS: atom_id res chain seq x y z
N MET A 1 -12.07 27.69 76.52
CA MET A 1 -10.77 27.09 76.14
C MET A 1 -11.03 25.77 75.41
N LYS A 2 -10.38 25.56 74.25
CA LYS A 2 -9.81 24.30 73.68
C LYS A 2 -10.68 23.01 73.74
N LEU A 3 -10.85 22.16 72.73
CA LEU A 3 -10.23 21.95 71.41
C LEU A 3 -11.05 20.88 70.65
N ARG A 4 -11.27 21.08 69.34
CA ARG A 4 -11.30 20.12 68.20
C ARG A 4 -11.98 18.74 68.33
N SER A 5 -12.82 18.42 67.34
CA SER A 5 -12.80 17.09 66.69
C SER A 5 -13.37 17.15 65.27
N THR A 6 -12.50 17.37 64.28
CA THR A 6 -12.78 17.17 62.85
C THR A 6 -12.12 15.86 62.43
N LYS A 7 -12.92 14.79 62.31
CA LYS A 7 -12.46 13.46 61.84
C LYS A 7 -13.50 12.84 60.91
N SER A 8 -13.68 13.41 59.72
CA SER A 8 -14.53 12.79 58.68
C SER A 8 -14.33 13.43 57.32
N ALA A 9 -13.08 13.63 56.90
CA ALA A 9 -12.76 14.06 55.54
C ALA A 9 -11.60 13.26 54.91
N GLY A 10 -11.26 12.10 55.50
CA GLY A 10 -10.07 11.32 55.12
C GLY A 10 -10.34 10.04 54.34
N LEU A 11 -11.59 9.73 53.97
CA LEU A 11 -11.96 8.42 53.40
C LEU A 11 -12.61 8.46 52.01
N ILE A 12 -12.79 9.63 51.40
CA ILE A 12 -13.37 9.75 50.05
C ILE A 12 -12.28 9.89 48.98
N ILE A 13 -11.08 10.36 49.34
CA ILE A 13 -10.00 10.59 48.36
C ILE A 13 -9.28 9.28 47.96
N LEU A 14 -9.31 8.23 48.80
CA LEU A 14 -8.60 6.98 48.49
C LEU A 14 -9.35 6.08 47.48
N ALA A 15 -10.67 6.24 47.33
CA ALA A 15 -11.46 5.45 46.37
C ALA A 15 -11.43 6.00 44.94
N LEU A 16 -10.94 7.23 44.74
CA LEU A 16 -10.84 7.88 43.42
C LEU A 16 -9.49 7.64 42.72
N ILE A 17 -8.50 7.05 43.40
CA ILE A 17 -7.17 6.81 42.83
C ILE A 17 -7.05 5.42 42.17
N THR A 18 -7.95 4.48 42.45
CA THR A 18 -7.91 3.12 41.89
C THR A 18 -8.63 2.93 40.56
N LEU A 19 -9.29 3.96 40.00
CA LEU A 19 -9.90 3.89 38.66
C LEU A 19 -8.94 4.26 37.50
N GLY A 20 -7.66 4.52 37.78
CA GLY A 20 -6.71 5.03 36.78
C GLY A 20 -5.89 3.98 36.01
N LEU A 21 -5.97 2.69 36.35
CA LEU A 21 -4.96 1.71 35.90
C LEU A 21 -5.59 0.38 35.46
N SER A 22 -6.48 0.42 34.48
CA SER A 22 -6.77 -0.74 33.61
C SER A 22 -7.53 -0.29 32.35
N ASN A 23 -7.02 0.74 31.66
CA ASN A 23 -7.19 0.77 30.20
C ASN A 23 -6.28 -0.31 29.63
N THR A 24 -6.64 -1.58 29.85
CA THR A 24 -6.30 -2.63 28.89
C THR A 24 -6.97 -2.16 27.62
N ALA A 25 -6.25 -1.39 26.82
CA ALA A 25 -6.61 -1.13 25.45
C ALA A 25 -6.89 -2.52 24.90
N ALA A 26 -8.17 -2.79 24.60
CA ALA A 26 -8.54 -3.96 23.85
C ALA A 26 -7.70 -3.86 22.59
N SER A 27 -6.61 -4.64 22.55
CA SER A 27 -5.80 -4.78 21.35
C SER A 27 -6.73 -5.52 20.42
N ALA A 28 -7.50 -4.75 19.65
CA ALA A 28 -8.44 -5.23 18.67
C ALA A 28 -7.57 -5.88 17.62
N SER A 29 -7.27 -7.18 17.83
CA SER A 29 -6.39 -8.04 17.05
C SER A 29 -6.16 -7.46 15.67
N HIS A 30 -5.14 -6.61 15.56
CA HIS A 30 -4.83 -5.93 14.32
C HIS A 30 -4.45 -7.04 13.33
N GLY A 31 -4.99 -6.98 12.11
CA GLY A 31 -4.73 -7.99 11.09
C GLY A 31 -3.24 -8.26 10.95
N THR A 32 -2.88 -9.40 10.36
CA THR A 32 -1.46 -9.67 10.09
C THR A 32 -0.86 -8.52 9.26
N PRO A 33 0.45 -8.22 9.36
CA PRO A 33 1.06 -7.13 8.57
C PRO A 33 0.74 -7.20 7.07
N LEU A 34 0.67 -8.42 6.52
CA LEU A 34 0.22 -8.66 5.15
C LEU A 34 -1.24 -8.27 4.92
N GLU A 35 -2.15 -8.60 5.84
CA GLU A 35 -3.55 -8.18 5.75
C GLU A 35 -3.68 -6.67 5.78
N CYS A 36 -2.95 -5.99 6.67
CA CYS A 36 -2.93 -4.53 6.74
C CYS A 36 -2.42 -3.91 5.44
N ALA A 37 -1.29 -4.39 4.91
CA ALA A 37 -0.74 -3.88 3.64
C ALA A 37 -1.68 -4.14 2.45
N ALA A 38 -2.38 -5.28 2.44
CA ALA A 38 -3.36 -5.59 1.39
C ALA A 38 -4.62 -4.73 1.51
N ASP A 39 -5.09 -4.43 2.72
CA ASP A 39 -6.18 -3.50 2.99
C ASP A 39 -5.80 -2.07 2.52
N GLU A 40 -4.60 -1.59 2.85
CA GLU A 40 -4.09 -0.28 2.41
C GLU A 40 -4.00 -0.16 0.89
N TYR A 41 -3.47 -1.20 0.21
CA TYR A 41 -3.38 -1.21 -1.25
C TYR A 41 -4.76 -1.15 -1.91
N ARG A 42 -5.71 -1.95 -1.42
CA ARG A 42 -7.09 -1.92 -1.92
C ARG A 42 -7.75 -0.56 -1.71
N ASP A 43 -7.62 0.01 -0.52
CA ASP A 43 -8.23 1.31 -0.20
C ASP A 43 -7.63 2.45 -1.06
N ALA A 44 -6.33 2.37 -1.36
CA ALA A 44 -5.70 3.29 -2.30
C ALA A 44 -6.25 3.11 -3.73
N MET A 45 -6.40 1.86 -4.20
CA MET A 45 -6.96 1.54 -5.50
C MET A 45 -8.40 2.02 -5.67
N LEU A 46 -9.27 1.77 -4.68
CA LEU A 46 -10.65 2.26 -4.67
C LEU A 46 -10.74 3.79 -4.80
N ARG A 47 -9.80 4.52 -4.18
CA ARG A 47 -9.74 5.99 -4.31
C ARG A 47 -9.28 6.39 -5.70
N PHE A 48 -8.27 5.74 -6.25
CA PHE A 48 -7.79 6.01 -7.61
C PHE A 48 -8.89 5.74 -8.65
N GLU A 49 -9.54 4.59 -8.60
CA GLU A 49 -10.62 4.19 -9.50
C GLU A 49 -11.79 5.20 -9.46
N ARG A 50 -12.16 5.65 -8.25
CA ARG A 50 -13.17 6.70 -8.08
C ARG A 50 -12.82 7.98 -8.82
N GLU A 51 -11.56 8.42 -8.77
CA GLU A 51 -11.11 9.63 -9.47
C GLU A 51 -11.07 9.41 -10.98
N VAL A 52 -10.68 8.22 -11.46
CA VAL A 52 -10.76 7.84 -12.88
C VAL A 52 -12.19 7.93 -13.38
N ASN A 53 -13.15 7.36 -12.64
CA ASN A 53 -14.57 7.35 -13.00
C ASN A 53 -15.22 8.76 -12.96
N GLN A 54 -14.68 9.69 -12.17
CA GLN A 54 -15.13 11.09 -12.15
C GLN A 54 -14.54 11.90 -13.31
N ALA A 55 -13.38 11.51 -13.83
CA ALA A 55 -12.69 12.20 -14.90
C ALA A 55 -13.27 11.86 -16.28
N ARG A 56 -14.09 12.77 -16.81
CA ARG A 56 -14.75 12.65 -18.13
C ARG A 56 -13.80 12.54 -19.34
N GLU A 57 -12.51 12.80 -19.14
CA GLU A 57 -11.48 12.74 -20.19
C GLU A 57 -11.08 11.31 -20.53
N PHE A 58 -11.31 10.35 -19.62
CA PHE A 58 -10.97 8.96 -19.84
C PHE A 58 -12.13 8.23 -20.51
N GLY A 59 -11.81 7.43 -21.52
CA GLY A 59 -12.78 6.53 -22.15
C GLY A 59 -12.93 5.24 -21.35
N ARG A 60 -13.98 4.46 -21.70
CA ARG A 60 -14.30 3.16 -21.08
C ARG A 60 -13.14 2.17 -20.93
N ALA A 61 -12.15 2.23 -21.84
CA ALA A 61 -10.99 1.34 -21.77
C ALA A 61 -10.11 1.60 -20.55
N TYR A 62 -9.97 2.87 -20.14
CA TYR A 62 -9.20 3.29 -18.97
C TYR A 62 -9.95 2.97 -17.68
N GLU A 63 -11.25 3.29 -17.65
CA GLU A 63 -12.15 2.93 -16.54
C GLU A 63 -12.09 1.42 -16.27
N ARG A 64 -12.26 0.60 -17.30
CA ARG A 64 -12.20 -0.86 -17.18
C ARG A 64 -10.86 -1.37 -16.69
N LEU A 65 -9.76 -0.75 -17.11
CA LEU A 65 -8.43 -1.14 -16.65
C LEU A 65 -8.20 -0.80 -15.17
N ALA A 66 -8.75 0.33 -14.69
CA ALA A 66 -8.70 0.69 -13.27
C ALA A 66 -9.60 -0.24 -12.43
N ASP A 67 -10.81 -0.54 -12.92
CA ASP A 67 -11.76 -1.50 -12.34
C ASP A 67 -11.13 -2.90 -12.22
N ASP A 68 -10.55 -3.44 -13.30
CA ASP A 68 -9.87 -4.74 -13.30
C ASP A 68 -8.77 -4.83 -12.21
N LEU A 69 -8.01 -3.73 -11.99
CA LEU A 69 -6.97 -3.67 -10.95
C LEU A 69 -7.57 -3.55 -9.53
N GLU A 70 -8.64 -2.79 -9.33
CA GLU A 70 -9.36 -2.76 -8.05
C GLU A 70 -9.87 -4.15 -7.69
N ASP A 71 -10.51 -4.82 -8.65
CA ASP A 71 -11.05 -6.16 -8.51
C ASP A 71 -9.96 -7.18 -8.11
N ALA A 72 -8.80 -7.10 -8.77
CA ALA A 72 -7.63 -7.91 -8.44
C ALA A 72 -7.10 -7.60 -7.04
N SER A 73 -7.08 -6.33 -6.62
CA SER A 73 -6.70 -5.93 -5.26
C SER A 73 -7.68 -6.47 -4.20
N GLY A 74 -8.98 -6.51 -4.53
CA GLY A 74 -10.02 -7.11 -3.70
C GLY A 74 -9.83 -8.62 -3.50
N ARG A 75 -9.50 -9.34 -4.58
CA ARG A 75 -9.16 -10.78 -4.52
C ARG A 75 -7.91 -11.02 -3.67
N LEU A 76 -6.88 -10.20 -3.85
CA LEU A 76 -5.63 -10.29 -3.09
C LEU A 76 -5.86 -10.07 -1.59
N ARG A 77 -6.64 -9.04 -1.22
CA ARG A 77 -7.07 -8.79 0.16
C ARG A 77 -7.86 -9.95 0.76
N SER A 78 -8.75 -10.56 -0.02
CA SER A 78 -9.49 -11.74 0.47
C SER A 78 -8.56 -12.93 0.70
N ALA A 79 -7.57 -13.12 -0.18
CA ALA A 79 -6.60 -14.20 -0.05
C ALA A 79 -5.61 -13.99 1.11
N SER A 80 -5.22 -12.74 1.43
CA SER A 80 -4.30 -12.46 2.54
C SER A 80 -4.87 -12.85 3.90
N ARG A 81 -6.20 -12.81 4.06
CA ARG A 81 -6.92 -13.26 5.27
C ARG A 81 -7.04 -14.77 5.42
N ASN A 82 -6.74 -15.53 4.36
CA ASN A 82 -6.85 -16.99 4.39
C ASN A 82 -5.58 -17.66 3.85
N LEU A 83 -4.55 -17.66 4.70
CA LEU A 83 -3.24 -18.23 4.40
C LEU A 83 -3.21 -19.77 4.38
N LYS A 84 -4.34 -20.46 4.61
CA LYS A 84 -4.42 -21.93 4.44
C LYS A 84 -4.23 -22.36 2.99
N HIS A 85 -4.41 -21.43 2.05
CA HIS A 85 -4.35 -21.64 0.60
C HIS A 85 -3.37 -20.65 -0.05
N PRO A 86 -2.05 -20.77 0.20
CA PRO A 86 -1.05 -19.83 -0.29
C PRO A 86 -1.03 -19.71 -1.82
N GLU A 87 -1.43 -20.76 -2.56
CA GLU A 87 -1.57 -20.74 -4.00
C GLU A 87 -2.58 -19.69 -4.50
N ARG A 88 -3.65 -19.43 -3.73
CA ARG A 88 -4.65 -18.41 -4.07
C ARG A 88 -4.07 -17.01 -3.90
N LEU A 89 -3.30 -16.80 -2.83
CA LEU A 89 -2.60 -15.55 -2.57
C LEU A 89 -1.59 -15.25 -3.68
N LEU A 90 -0.76 -16.24 -4.05
CA LEU A 90 0.26 -16.09 -5.09
C LEU A 90 -0.37 -15.84 -6.46
N ARG A 91 -1.48 -16.50 -6.79
CA ARG A 91 -2.21 -16.24 -8.05
C ARG A 91 -2.78 -14.82 -8.09
N ALA A 92 -3.44 -14.38 -7.01
CA ALA A 92 -3.97 -13.02 -6.92
C ALA A 92 -2.84 -11.98 -6.99
N TRP A 93 -1.69 -12.27 -6.37
CA TRP A 93 -0.53 -11.39 -6.45
C TRP A 93 0.03 -11.28 -7.87
N ALA A 94 0.18 -12.40 -8.58
CA ALA A 94 0.64 -12.40 -9.97
C ALA A 94 -0.28 -11.58 -10.89
N GLU A 95 -1.59 -11.63 -10.66
CA GLU A 95 -2.57 -10.81 -11.38
C GLU A 95 -2.35 -9.30 -11.10
N VAL A 96 -2.17 -8.92 -9.84
CA VAL A 96 -1.85 -7.52 -9.47
C VAL A 96 -0.50 -7.08 -10.07
N GLN A 97 0.52 -7.94 -10.06
CA GLN A 97 1.83 -7.65 -10.68
C GLN A 97 1.75 -7.43 -12.19
N PHE A 98 0.78 -8.06 -12.85
CA PHE A 98 0.54 -7.88 -14.28
C PHE A 98 -0.23 -6.57 -14.56
N LEU A 99 -1.28 -6.29 -13.79
CA LEU A 99 -2.17 -5.16 -14.02
C LEU A 99 -1.60 -3.82 -13.53
N HIS A 100 -0.91 -3.80 -12.38
CA HIS A 100 -0.35 -2.57 -11.79
C HIS A 100 0.55 -1.76 -12.74
N PRO A 101 1.63 -2.34 -13.31
CA PRO A 101 2.49 -1.59 -14.24
C PRO A 101 1.76 -1.24 -15.54
N ARG A 102 0.77 -2.04 -15.95
CA ARG A 102 -0.03 -1.75 -17.15
C ARG A 102 -0.90 -0.52 -16.94
N VAL A 103 -1.51 -0.36 -15.77
CA VAL A 103 -2.27 0.84 -15.40
C VAL A 103 -1.33 2.05 -15.35
N GLU A 104 -0.19 1.94 -14.67
CA GLU A 104 0.81 3.01 -14.60
C GLU A 104 1.24 3.48 -16.00
N GLN A 105 1.63 2.53 -16.86
CA GLN A 105 2.04 2.83 -18.22
C GLN A 105 0.91 3.44 -19.06
N THR A 106 -0.32 2.96 -18.92
CA THR A 106 -1.45 3.39 -19.73
C THR A 106 -1.87 4.83 -19.39
N PHE A 107 -1.98 5.16 -18.11
CA PHE A 107 -2.40 6.50 -17.69
C PHE A 107 -1.27 7.53 -17.84
N PHE A 108 -0.04 7.19 -17.45
CA PHE A 108 1.06 8.15 -17.34
C PHE A 108 2.00 8.20 -18.54
N SER A 109 1.68 7.47 -19.63
CA SER A 109 2.32 7.70 -20.94
C SER A 109 1.67 8.83 -21.76
N LEU A 110 0.49 9.30 -21.32
CA LEU A 110 -0.21 10.40 -21.95
C LEU A 110 0.49 11.74 -21.69
N PRO A 111 0.32 12.74 -22.58
CA PRO A 111 0.78 14.09 -22.31
C PRO A 111 0.20 14.63 -20.99
N PRO A 112 0.97 15.36 -20.18
CA PRO A 112 0.50 15.83 -18.88
C PRO A 112 -0.68 16.79 -19.04
N THR A 113 -1.80 16.44 -18.40
CA THR A 113 -3.00 17.28 -18.28
C THR A 113 -3.29 17.58 -16.81
N ARG A 114 -4.13 18.59 -16.53
CA ARG A 114 -4.55 18.89 -15.15
C ARG A 114 -5.16 17.68 -14.45
N THR A 115 -5.98 16.93 -15.17
CA THR A 115 -6.65 15.72 -14.69
C THR A 115 -5.65 14.62 -14.36
N LEU A 116 -4.65 14.40 -15.22
CA LEU A 116 -3.56 13.45 -14.96
C LEU A 116 -2.72 13.85 -13.74
N SER A 117 -2.50 15.14 -13.49
CA SER A 117 -1.79 15.60 -12.28
C SER A 117 -2.55 15.27 -11.00
N ILE A 118 -3.89 15.36 -11.00
CA ILE A 118 -4.70 14.95 -9.85
C ILE A 118 -4.61 13.44 -9.68
N LEU A 119 -4.79 12.67 -10.74
CA LEU A 119 -4.67 11.21 -10.70
C LEU A 119 -3.28 10.74 -10.23
N ALA A 120 -2.21 11.45 -10.60
CA ALA A 120 -0.85 11.12 -10.16
C ALA A 120 -0.73 11.12 -8.63
N VAL A 121 -1.37 12.07 -7.94
CA VAL A 121 -1.37 12.13 -6.46
C VAL A 121 -2.05 10.89 -5.84
N HIS A 122 -3.14 10.42 -6.46
CA HIS A 122 -3.83 9.22 -5.99
C HIS A 122 -3.05 7.96 -6.32
N TRP A 123 -2.46 7.90 -7.51
CA TRP A 123 -1.61 6.79 -7.91
C TRP A 123 -0.34 6.68 -7.08
N ASP A 124 0.23 7.79 -6.61
CA ASP A 124 1.39 7.76 -5.71
C ASP A 124 1.12 6.95 -4.44
N ARG A 125 -0.09 7.09 -3.89
CA ARG A 125 -0.53 6.30 -2.74
C ARG A 125 -0.68 4.83 -3.10
N VAL A 126 -1.20 4.53 -4.29
CA VAL A 126 -1.31 3.17 -4.83
C VAL A 126 0.08 2.53 -4.98
N ALA A 127 1.04 3.26 -5.56
CA ALA A 127 2.42 2.80 -5.76
C ALA A 127 3.12 2.53 -4.43
N CYS A 128 3.01 3.46 -3.47
CA CYS A 128 3.56 3.26 -2.13
C CYS A 128 2.95 2.03 -1.42
N ALA A 129 1.63 1.88 -1.45
CA ALA A 129 0.96 0.74 -0.83
C ALA A 129 1.31 -0.59 -1.54
N TYR A 130 1.50 -0.57 -2.87
CA TYR A 130 1.98 -1.71 -3.64
C TYR A 130 3.40 -2.12 -3.22
N GLU A 131 4.32 -1.17 -3.04
CA GLU A 131 5.68 -1.46 -2.56
C GLU A 131 5.64 -2.09 -1.16
N SER A 132 4.88 -1.53 -0.23
CA SER A 132 4.69 -2.10 1.12
C SER A 132 4.13 -3.53 1.06
N LEU A 133 3.10 -3.76 0.25
CA LEU A 133 2.50 -5.09 0.07
C LEU A 133 3.48 -6.09 -0.57
N ALA A 134 4.28 -5.65 -1.54
CA ALA A 134 5.30 -6.49 -2.16
C ALA A 134 6.37 -6.94 -1.16
N VAL A 135 6.75 -6.09 -0.20
CA VAL A 135 7.69 -6.44 0.88
C VAL A 135 7.09 -7.53 1.77
N GLU A 136 5.84 -7.36 2.23
CA GLU A 136 5.16 -8.36 3.07
C GLU A 136 4.97 -9.70 2.34
N LEU A 137 4.69 -9.69 1.04
CA LEU A 137 4.54 -10.91 0.25
C LEU A 137 5.86 -11.65 -0.01
N GLN A 138 6.99 -10.94 -0.09
CA GLN A 138 8.31 -11.59 -0.15
C GLN A 138 8.60 -12.38 1.13
N CYS A 139 8.11 -11.90 2.26
CA CYS A 139 8.28 -12.55 3.54
C CYS A 139 7.49 -13.86 3.66
N VAL A 140 6.28 -13.92 3.10
CA VAL A 140 5.49 -15.17 3.01
C VAL A 140 6.20 -16.22 2.16
N ASN A 141 6.89 -15.80 1.08
CA ASN A 141 7.66 -16.71 0.23
C ASN A 141 8.97 -17.20 0.88
N HIS A 142 9.42 -16.56 1.97
CA HIS A 142 10.67 -16.90 2.65
C HIS A 142 10.49 -16.99 4.18
N PRO A 143 9.73 -17.99 4.67
CA PRO A 143 9.32 -18.08 6.09
C PRO A 143 10.51 -18.13 7.07
N HIS A 144 11.66 -18.67 6.64
CA HIS A 144 12.88 -18.70 7.46
C HIS A 144 13.43 -17.31 7.82
N ARG A 145 13.07 -16.25 7.08
CA ARG A 145 13.49 -14.87 7.40
C ARG A 145 12.64 -14.23 8.50
N TYR A 146 11.41 -14.70 8.72
CA TYR A 146 10.52 -14.15 9.76
C TYR A 146 10.87 -14.60 11.18
N ALA A 147 11.36 -15.83 11.33
CA ALA A 147 11.74 -16.37 12.63
C ALA A 147 12.94 -15.63 13.27
N ALA A 148 13.68 -14.82 12.51
CA ALA A 148 14.87 -14.11 12.98
C ALA A 148 14.60 -12.73 13.63
N GLY A 149 13.32 -12.35 13.83
CA GLY A 149 12.94 -11.24 14.71
C GLY A 149 13.50 -9.85 14.34
N ARG A 150 13.75 -9.58 13.05
CA ARG A 150 14.51 -8.41 12.60
C ARG A 150 13.68 -7.42 11.78
N PHE A 151 12.58 -6.90 12.34
CA PHE A 151 11.83 -5.80 11.71
C PHE A 151 11.30 -4.80 12.76
N ASP A 152 12.19 -4.23 13.56
CA ASP A 152 11.91 -3.01 14.36
C ASP A 152 12.21 -1.72 13.59
N THR A 153 12.53 -1.81 12.29
CA THR A 153 12.79 -0.61 11.49
C THR A 153 11.50 -0.16 10.82
N PRO A 154 10.94 1.02 11.17
CA PRO A 154 9.85 1.59 10.39
C PRO A 154 10.33 1.73 8.96
N LEU A 155 9.65 1.05 8.03
CA LEU A 155 9.89 1.18 6.59
C LEU A 155 9.67 2.65 6.25
N VAL A 156 10.80 3.34 6.03
CA VAL A 156 10.88 4.77 5.79
C VAL A 156 9.85 5.18 4.73
N PRO A 157 9.09 6.28 4.92
CA PRO A 157 8.29 6.84 3.85
C PRO A 157 9.24 7.29 2.73
N ARG A 158 9.34 6.48 1.67
CA ARG A 158 9.81 6.99 0.39
C ARG A 158 8.78 8.01 -0.06
N THR A 159 9.09 9.28 0.14
CA THR A 159 8.49 10.33 -0.68
C THR A 159 8.90 10.04 -2.11
N PHE A 160 8.04 9.33 -2.82
CA PHE A 160 8.19 9.06 -4.23
C PHE A 160 7.90 10.37 -4.94
N ASP A 161 8.92 11.01 -5.47
CA ASP A 161 8.74 12.28 -6.18
C ASP A 161 8.37 12.00 -7.64
N TYR A 162 7.07 12.01 -7.94
CA TYR A 162 6.54 11.82 -9.29
C TYR A 162 7.15 12.78 -10.32
N GLN A 163 7.50 14.01 -9.90
CA GLN A 163 8.12 15.00 -10.78
C GLN A 163 9.48 14.54 -11.28
N THR A 164 10.22 13.80 -10.45
CA THR A 164 11.54 13.27 -10.79
C THR A 164 11.44 12.06 -11.74
N ARG A 165 10.39 11.22 -11.62
CA ARG A 165 10.22 10.02 -12.46
C ARG A 165 9.62 10.32 -13.83
N TYR A 166 8.67 11.25 -13.92
CA TYR A 166 7.91 11.53 -15.14
C TYR A 166 8.18 12.88 -15.79
N GLY A 167 9.02 13.71 -15.15
CA GLY A 167 9.37 15.05 -15.62
C GLY A 167 8.22 16.02 -15.38
N SER A 168 8.48 17.06 -14.58
CA SER A 168 7.58 18.22 -14.52
C SER A 168 7.31 18.73 -15.94
N PRO A 169 6.06 19.03 -16.32
CA PRO A 169 5.81 19.85 -17.49
C PRO A 169 6.37 21.23 -17.21
N SER A 170 7.61 21.47 -17.60
CA SER A 170 8.14 22.81 -17.75
C SER A 170 7.23 23.48 -18.78
N ILE A 171 6.29 24.30 -18.30
CA ILE A 171 5.63 25.31 -19.13
C ILE A 171 6.72 26.34 -19.45
N THR A 172 7.63 25.95 -20.34
CA THR A 172 8.68 26.82 -20.83
C THR A 172 8.86 26.45 -22.30
N GLN A 173 8.22 27.27 -23.11
CA GLN A 173 8.44 27.37 -24.54
C GLN A 173 9.95 27.42 -24.84
N GLY A 174 10.37 26.75 -25.92
CA GLY A 174 11.59 27.12 -26.63
C GLY A 174 12.64 26.02 -26.74
N LEU A 175 12.69 25.45 -27.95
CA LEU A 175 13.92 25.10 -28.67
C LEU A 175 14.98 24.28 -27.90
N SER A 176 15.07 22.99 -28.20
CA SER A 176 16.27 22.37 -28.78
C SER A 176 16.33 20.87 -28.48
N ARG A 177 16.18 20.07 -29.55
CA ARG A 177 17.14 19.03 -29.97
C ARG A 177 17.97 18.38 -28.84
N ASP A 178 17.48 17.28 -28.28
CA ASP A 178 18.10 15.95 -28.38
C ASP A 178 17.31 14.93 -27.54
N ARG A 179 16.75 13.91 -28.20
CA ARG A 179 15.86 12.93 -27.59
C ARG A 179 16.42 11.54 -27.87
N SER A 180 17.45 11.14 -27.12
CA SER A 180 18.09 9.83 -27.29
C SER A 180 18.81 9.33 -26.02
N THR A 181 18.20 9.36 -24.82
CA THR A 181 18.82 8.66 -23.66
C THR A 181 17.89 8.33 -22.47
N LEU A 182 16.70 7.76 -22.66
CA LEU A 182 15.93 7.26 -21.50
C LEU A 182 14.97 6.11 -21.81
N MET A 183 15.50 4.98 -22.30
CA MET A 183 14.73 3.74 -22.55
C MET A 183 15.50 2.47 -22.11
N MET A 184 16.23 2.51 -20.98
CA MET A 184 17.08 1.39 -20.56
C MET A 184 17.13 1.16 -19.04
N ARG A 185 15.99 1.22 -18.33
CA ARG A 185 15.88 0.66 -16.96
C ARG A 185 14.46 0.16 -16.65
N HIS A 186 14.06 -0.98 -17.24
CA HIS A 186 13.02 -1.84 -16.63
C HIS A 186 12.99 -3.27 -17.21
N LEU A 187 14.15 -3.90 -17.37
CA LEU A 187 14.23 -5.35 -17.62
C LEU A 187 15.26 -5.97 -16.69
N GLY A 188 14.79 -6.34 -15.50
CA GLY A 188 15.63 -7.01 -14.52
C GLY A 188 14.85 -7.33 -13.25
N ASN A 189 13.81 -8.17 -13.37
CA ASN A 189 13.33 -9.05 -12.28
C ASN A 189 12.18 -10.00 -12.70
N ALA A 190 12.22 -10.54 -13.93
CA ALA A 190 11.29 -11.60 -14.38
C ALA A 190 12.01 -12.95 -14.55
N LYS A 191 12.79 -13.38 -13.54
CA LYS A 191 13.49 -14.68 -13.58
C LYS A 191 13.42 -15.43 -12.25
N ILE A 192 12.21 -15.61 -11.72
CA ILE A 192 11.93 -16.53 -10.58
C ILE A 192 10.75 -17.48 -10.91
N GLY A 193 10.49 -17.75 -12.19
CA GLY A 193 9.33 -18.54 -12.63
C GLY A 193 9.60 -19.89 -13.30
N ALA A 194 10.83 -20.44 -13.28
CA ALA A 194 11.17 -21.59 -14.13
C ALA A 194 11.99 -22.73 -13.48
N THR A 195 12.01 -22.88 -12.16
CA THR A 195 12.85 -23.91 -11.49
C THR A 195 12.10 -24.90 -10.60
N LEU A 196 10.78 -25.05 -10.75
CA LEU A 196 9.98 -26.00 -9.94
C LEU A 196 9.19 -27.03 -10.77
N GLN A 197 9.75 -27.51 -11.88
CA GLN A 197 9.13 -28.59 -12.69
C GLN A 197 10.06 -29.79 -12.97
N ARG A 198 11.18 -29.96 -12.26
CA ARG A 198 12.18 -31.00 -12.60
C ARG A 198 12.57 -31.93 -11.44
N ARG A 199 11.67 -32.20 -10.49
CA ARG A 199 11.91 -33.13 -9.36
C ARG A 199 10.72 -34.04 -9.01
N LEU A 200 9.91 -34.43 -9.99
CA LEU A 200 8.88 -35.46 -9.82
C LEU A 200 8.76 -36.35 -11.07
N ASP A 201 9.90 -36.75 -11.64
CA ASP A 201 10.02 -37.94 -12.50
C ASP A 201 11.31 -38.68 -12.11
#